data_AF-A0A062U3K2-F1
#
_entry.id   AF-A0A062U3K2-F1
#
_cell.length_a   1.000
_cell.length_b   1.000
_cell.length_c   1.000
_cell.angle_alpha   90.00
_cell.angle_beta   90.00
_cell.angle_gamma   90.00
#
_symmetry.space_group_name_H-M   'P 1'
#
loop_
_entity.id
_entity.type
_entity.pdbx_description
1 polymer ?
#
loop_
_entity_poly.entity_id
_entity_poly.type
_entity_poly.pdbx_seq_one_letter_code
_entity_poly.pdbx_strand_id
1 'polypeptide(L)'
;MLEFITQGPGGFCSWLSNQGAQCSTPVFALNIWNLLSGFVLFLIGWMVAAFIIRYRSLHTFQITHGITLPHRSMDDVNIIKMHPYRMRDLLEEKRLAKLGPKELTAKLNEKYENRYFVVIFRENSKTVLKRELKILPVWVKTKENEVRADGETARLLKKGSASLRDDDTDSSHGVDGVFDLFVRPIRWWDVRHWLFHPNREVKVGVRVAFFITALEYSSDIWRVIRAVLTAPF
;
A
#
# COMPACT_ATOMS: atom_id res chain seq x y z
N MET A 1 26.70 -2.69 22.86
CA MET A 1 27.23 -1.86 21.75
C MET A 1 26.40 -0.58 21.55
N LEU A 2 25.06 -0.62 21.59
CA LEU A 2 24.21 0.58 21.49
C LEU A 2 24.26 1.51 22.72
N GLU A 3 24.37 0.96 23.94
CA GLU A 3 24.51 1.77 25.18
C GLU A 3 25.75 2.67 25.17
N PHE A 4 26.79 2.28 24.44
CA PHE A 4 28.00 3.07 24.30
C PHE A 4 27.70 4.39 23.61
N ILE A 5 26.97 4.38 22.49
CA ILE A 5 26.65 5.54 21.63
C ILE A 5 25.86 6.62 22.39
N THR A 6 25.06 6.22 23.38
CA THR A 6 24.27 7.14 24.21
C THR A 6 25.06 7.82 25.32
N GLN A 7 26.21 7.28 25.74
CA GLN A 7 27.01 7.79 26.87
C GLN A 7 28.09 8.80 26.44
N GLY A 8 28.24 9.05 25.14
CA GLY A 8 29.20 10.00 24.60
C GLY A 8 30.68 9.59 24.73
N PRO A 9 31.61 10.47 24.33
CA PRO A 9 33.05 10.19 24.32
C PRO A 9 33.63 9.86 25.69
N GLY A 10 33.07 10.44 26.75
CA GLY A 10 33.48 10.21 28.14
C GLY A 10 33.18 8.79 28.62
N GLY A 11 31.99 8.26 28.34
CA GLY A 11 31.63 6.88 28.68
C GLY A 11 32.46 5.83 27.93
N PHE A 12 32.80 6.13 26.67
CA PHE A 12 33.69 5.28 25.88
C PHE A 12 35.13 5.23 26.43
N CYS A 13 35.66 6.38 26.88
CA CYS A 13 36.98 6.42 27.50
C CYS A 13 37.05 5.62 28.81
N SER A 14 36.02 5.71 29.66
CA SER A 14 35.95 4.94 30.91
C SER A 14 35.97 3.43 30.66
N TRP A 15 35.28 2.96 29.61
CA TRP A 15 35.29 1.55 29.24
C TRP A 15 36.62 1.09 28.64
N LEU A 16 37.25 1.88 27.76
CA LEU A 16 38.59 1.59 27.23
C LEU A 16 39.64 1.57 28.34
N SER A 17 39.54 2.49 29.29
CA SER A 17 40.41 2.51 30.48
C SER A 17 40.23 1.26 31.34
N ASN A 18 38.99 0.77 31.50
CA ASN A 18 38.71 -0.50 32.20
C ASN A 18 39.24 -1.73 31.44
N GLN A 19 39.50 -1.61 30.14
CA GLN A 19 40.15 -2.63 29.29
C GLN A 19 41.68 -2.46 29.24
N GLY A 20 42.26 -1.54 30.02
CA GLY A 20 43.70 -1.30 30.10
C GLY A 20 44.27 -0.38 29.02
N ALA A 21 43.43 0.26 28.20
CA ALA A 21 43.88 1.23 27.20
C ALA A 21 44.03 2.64 27.82
N GLN A 22 45.19 3.27 27.63
CA GLN A 22 45.43 4.64 28.11
C GLN A 22 44.64 5.65 27.27
N CYS A 23 43.54 6.17 27.83
CA CYS A 23 42.68 7.16 27.21
C CYS A 23 43.16 8.61 27.45
N SER A 24 44.47 8.83 27.61
CA SER A 24 45.07 10.09 28.09
C SER A 24 45.07 11.22 27.05
N THR A 25 44.87 10.91 25.77
CA THR A 25 44.71 11.91 24.71
C THR A 25 43.23 12.03 24.33
N PRO A 26 42.53 13.14 24.70
CA PRO A 26 41.12 13.32 24.40
C PRO A 26 40.81 13.24 22.89
N VAL A 27 41.79 13.55 22.04
CA VAL A 27 41.71 13.46 20.57
C VAL A 27 41.53 12.03 20.07
N PHE A 28 42.17 11.04 20.70
CA PHE A 28 42.09 9.64 20.27
C PHE A 28 40.69 9.04 20.53
N ALA A 29 40.14 9.32 21.70
CA ALA A 29 38.80 8.87 22.07
C ALA A 29 37.71 9.51 21.21
N LEU A 30 37.82 10.82 20.95
CA LEU A 30 36.93 11.54 20.04
C LEU A 30 37.00 10.98 18.61
N ASN A 31 38.18 10.69 18.09
CA ASN A 31 38.35 10.16 16.74
C ASN A 31 37.76 8.75 16.60
N ILE A 32 38.01 7.86 17.56
CA ILE A 32 37.44 6.50 17.53
C ILE A 32 35.92 6.55 17.69
N TRP A 33 35.44 7.40 18.59
CA TRP A 33 34.01 7.61 18.77
C TRP A 33 33.33 8.11 17.49
N ASN A 34 33.91 9.11 16.83
CA ASN A 34 33.39 9.64 15.56
C ASN A 34 33.44 8.59 14.44
N LEU A 35 34.47 7.74 14.42
CA LEU A 35 34.58 6.66 13.44
C LEU A 35 33.53 5.56 13.67
N LEU A 36 33.30 5.16 14.92
CA LEU A 36 32.28 4.17 15.28
C LEU A 36 30.86 4.70 15.04
N SER A 37 30.58 5.93 15.48
CA SER A 37 29.26 6.56 15.26
C SER A 37 29.00 6.81 13.77
N GLY A 38 30.00 7.27 13.02
CA GLY A 38 29.92 7.42 11.57
C GLY A 38 29.67 6.09 10.86
N PHE A 39 30.34 5.01 11.27
CA PHE A 39 30.12 3.68 10.71
C PHE A 39 28.71 3.14 11.01
N VAL A 40 28.21 3.33 12.23
CA VAL A 40 26.84 2.95 12.61
C VAL A 40 25.80 3.75 11.83
N LEU A 41 25.98 5.07 11.70
CA LEU A 41 25.11 5.92 10.90
C LEU A 41 25.14 5.53 9.42
N PHE A 42 26.31 5.18 8.89
CA PHE A 42 26.46 4.65 7.53
C PHE A 42 25.69 3.34 7.36
N LEU A 43 25.82 2.38 8.29
CA LEU A 43 25.08 1.12 8.23
C LEU A 43 23.56 1.32 8.32
N ILE A 44 23.10 2.22 9.19
CA ILE A 44 21.67 2.58 9.29
C ILE A 44 21.20 3.23 7.99
N GLY A 45 21.94 4.23 7.48
CA GLY A 45 21.64 4.90 6.22
C GLY A 45 21.63 3.93 5.04
N TRP A 46 22.57 2.99 4.99
CA TRP A 46 22.63 1.94 3.98
C TRP A 46 21.47 0.95 4.11
N MET A 47 21.10 0.52 5.32
CA MET A 47 19.91 -0.32 5.53
C MET A 47 18.64 0.38 5.08
N VAL A 48 18.49 1.67 5.38
CA VAL A 48 17.34 2.48 4.94
C VAL A 48 17.34 2.64 3.42
N ALA A 49 18.48 2.97 2.81
CA ALA A 49 18.61 3.10 1.36
C ALA A 49 18.37 1.76 0.65
N ALA A 50 18.94 0.66 1.13
CA ALA A 50 18.71 -0.68 0.62
C ALA A 50 17.24 -1.10 0.79
N PHE A 51 16.62 -0.77 1.91
CA PHE A 51 15.19 -0.98 2.15
C PHE A 51 14.34 -0.18 1.14
N ILE A 52 14.65 1.09 0.90
CA ILE A 52 13.96 1.95 -0.08
C ILE A 52 14.14 1.45 -1.52
N ILE A 53 15.37 1.06 -1.91
CA ILE A 53 15.67 0.54 -3.25
C ILE A 53 14.93 -0.79 -3.47
N ARG A 54 14.93 -1.68 -2.47
CA ARG A 54 14.16 -2.92 -2.49
C ARG A 54 12.65 -2.63 -2.53
N TYR A 55 12.19 -1.58 -1.86
CA TYR A 55 10.81 -1.06 -1.92
C TYR A 55 10.39 -0.60 -3.32
N ARG A 56 11.29 0.05 -4.07
CA ARG A 56 10.99 0.47 -5.45
C ARG A 56 10.75 -0.73 -6.37
N SER A 57 11.41 -1.87 -6.11
CA SER A 57 11.14 -3.14 -6.81
C SER A 57 9.83 -3.84 -6.37
N LEU A 58 9.23 -3.46 -5.24
CA LEU A 58 7.96 -4.04 -4.73
C LEU A 58 6.70 -3.38 -5.35
N HIS A 59 6.88 -2.36 -6.20
CA HIS A 59 5.86 -1.77 -7.05
C HIS A 59 5.73 -2.47 -8.40
N THR A 60 6.14 -3.73 -8.53
CA THR A 60 5.86 -4.53 -9.74
C THR A 60 4.35 -4.71 -9.86
N PHE A 61 3.75 -3.93 -10.76
CA PHE A 61 2.40 -4.13 -11.23
C PHE A 61 2.44 -5.15 -12.35
N GLN A 62 1.51 -6.10 -12.31
CA GLN A 62 1.21 -6.94 -13.45
C GLN A 62 0.34 -6.13 -14.41
N ILE A 63 0.58 -6.28 -15.72
CA ILE A 63 0.03 -5.39 -16.74
C ILE A 63 -0.83 -6.18 -17.71
N THR A 64 -1.90 -5.55 -18.15
CA THR A 64 -2.78 -6.08 -19.18
C THR A 64 -3.20 -4.92 -20.05
N HIS A 65 -2.76 -4.99 -21.31
CA HIS A 65 -2.96 -3.93 -22.29
C HIS A 65 -4.33 -4.03 -22.97
N GLY A 66 -4.83 -2.90 -23.41
CA GLY A 66 -5.94 -2.86 -24.36
C GLY A 66 -7.29 -3.32 -23.80
N ILE A 67 -7.60 -3.00 -22.55
CA ILE A 67 -8.90 -3.30 -21.96
C ILE A 67 -9.94 -2.24 -22.33
N THR A 68 -11.18 -2.68 -22.54
CA THR A 68 -12.32 -1.79 -22.79
C THR A 68 -13.38 -1.99 -21.72
N LEU A 69 -14.18 -0.95 -21.47
CA LEU A 69 -15.30 -1.00 -20.51
C LEU A 69 -16.63 -0.73 -21.23
N PRO A 70 -17.10 -1.62 -22.12
CA PRO A 70 -18.24 -1.33 -22.99
C PRO A 70 -19.61 -1.46 -22.29
N HIS A 71 -19.64 -1.96 -21.06
CA HIS A 71 -20.88 -2.29 -20.34
C HIS A 71 -21.27 -1.19 -19.35
N ARG A 72 -22.58 -1.07 -19.10
CA ARG A 72 -23.11 -0.26 -17.98
C ARG A 72 -22.45 -0.65 -16.66
N SER A 73 -22.31 0.35 -15.78
CA SER A 73 -21.82 0.15 -14.43
C SER A 73 -22.55 -0.97 -13.70
N MET A 74 -21.82 -1.71 -12.87
CA MET A 74 -22.38 -2.69 -11.97
C MET A 74 -22.86 -2.02 -10.67
N ASP A 75 -23.88 -2.61 -10.04
CA ASP A 75 -24.38 -2.17 -8.73
C ASP A 75 -23.43 -2.57 -7.59
N ASP A 76 -22.57 -3.56 -7.82
CA ASP A 76 -21.52 -3.97 -6.88
C ASP A 76 -20.56 -2.81 -6.62
N VAL A 77 -20.09 -2.64 -5.37
CA VAL A 77 -19.19 -1.54 -4.99
C VAL A 77 -17.75 -2.02 -4.85
N ASN A 78 -16.79 -1.28 -5.41
CA ASN A 78 -15.35 -1.59 -5.38
C ASN A 78 -14.97 -2.93 -6.05
N ILE A 79 -15.67 -3.31 -7.13
CA ILE A 79 -15.45 -4.57 -7.84
C ILE A 79 -15.23 -4.30 -9.32
N ILE A 80 -14.24 -4.97 -9.90
CA ILE A 80 -14.14 -5.18 -11.35
C ILE A 80 -14.35 -6.65 -11.68
N LYS A 81 -15.11 -6.91 -12.74
CA LYS A 81 -15.34 -8.25 -13.29
C LYS A 81 -14.65 -8.35 -14.64
N MET A 82 -13.90 -9.42 -14.88
CA MET A 82 -13.19 -9.64 -16.14
C MET A 82 -13.19 -11.12 -16.52
N HIS A 83 -12.83 -11.42 -17.77
CA HIS A 83 -12.77 -12.79 -18.25
C HIS A 83 -11.74 -13.63 -17.45
N PRO A 84 -12.04 -14.89 -17.08
CA PRO A 84 -11.14 -15.72 -16.27
C PRO A 84 -9.77 -15.95 -16.90
N TYR A 85 -9.67 -16.11 -18.23
CA TYR A 85 -8.37 -16.24 -18.89
C TYR A 85 -7.55 -14.95 -18.77
N ARG A 86 -8.20 -13.79 -18.90
CA ARG A 86 -7.54 -12.50 -18.74
C ARG A 86 -7.03 -12.30 -17.32
N MET A 87 -7.85 -12.64 -16.32
CA MET A 87 -7.46 -12.58 -14.92
C MET A 87 -6.31 -13.54 -14.61
N ARG A 88 -6.32 -14.76 -15.16
CA ARG A 88 -5.23 -15.73 -15.00
C ARG A 88 -3.91 -15.16 -15.52
N ASP A 89 -3.94 -14.58 -16.72
CA ASP A 89 -2.76 -14.03 -17.38
C ASP A 89 -2.24 -12.80 -16.65
N LEU A 90 -3.15 -11.91 -16.25
CA LEU A 90 -2.85 -10.75 -15.41
C LEU A 90 -2.22 -11.16 -14.08
N LEU A 91 -2.73 -12.20 -13.42
CA LEU A 91 -2.21 -12.66 -12.12
C LEU A 91 -1.05 -13.66 -12.24
N GLU A 92 -0.56 -13.94 -13.46
CA GLU A 92 0.54 -14.86 -13.77
C GLU A 92 0.33 -16.28 -13.21
N GLU A 93 -0.92 -16.75 -13.15
CA GLU A 93 -1.29 -18.08 -12.62
C GLU A 93 -1.04 -19.20 -13.63
N LYS A 94 0.23 -19.39 -14.03
CA LYS A 94 0.65 -20.38 -15.04
C LYS A 94 0.20 -21.81 -14.73
N ARG A 95 0.03 -22.14 -13.44
CA ARG A 95 -0.44 -23.47 -12.97
C ARG A 95 -1.89 -23.76 -13.36
N LEU A 96 -2.68 -22.75 -13.68
CA LEU A 96 -4.10 -22.87 -14.05
C LEU A 96 -4.32 -22.80 -15.58
N ALA A 97 -3.25 -22.86 -16.38
CA ALA A 97 -3.33 -22.64 -17.83
C ALA A 97 -4.20 -23.64 -18.60
N LYS A 98 -4.29 -24.89 -18.12
CA LYS A 98 -5.00 -26.00 -18.80
C LYS A 98 -6.47 -26.15 -18.41
N LEU A 99 -6.98 -25.31 -17.51
CA LEU A 99 -8.35 -25.44 -16.99
C LEU A 99 -9.38 -24.83 -17.94
N GLY A 100 -10.56 -25.47 -18.01
CA GLY A 100 -11.74 -24.90 -18.66
C GLY A 100 -12.23 -23.63 -17.95
N PRO A 101 -13.04 -22.79 -18.60
CA PRO A 101 -13.39 -21.47 -18.07
C PRO A 101 -14.16 -21.54 -16.74
N LYS A 102 -15.07 -22.51 -16.59
CA LYS A 102 -15.85 -22.72 -15.37
C LYS A 102 -14.98 -23.12 -14.17
N GLU A 103 -14.10 -24.10 -14.36
CA GLU A 103 -13.17 -24.57 -13.33
C GLU A 103 -12.14 -23.50 -12.97
N LEU A 104 -11.65 -22.77 -13.97
CA LEU A 104 -10.73 -21.65 -13.78
C LEU A 104 -11.38 -20.54 -12.95
N THR A 105 -12.62 -20.16 -13.25
CA THR A 105 -13.39 -19.19 -12.43
C THR A 105 -13.48 -19.65 -10.98
N ALA A 106 -13.83 -20.91 -10.72
CA ALA A 106 -13.95 -21.44 -9.37
C ALA A 106 -12.60 -21.37 -8.61
N LYS A 107 -11.50 -21.80 -9.25
CA LYS A 107 -10.16 -21.78 -8.64
C LYS A 107 -9.62 -20.38 -8.39
N LEU A 108 -9.91 -19.44 -9.30
CA LEU A 108 -9.54 -18.04 -9.12
C LEU A 108 -10.35 -17.39 -8.00
N ASN A 109 -11.65 -17.66 -7.90
CA ASN A 109 -12.50 -17.18 -6.79
C ASN A 109 -12.01 -17.73 -5.45
N GLU A 110 -11.77 -19.03 -5.35
CA GLU A 110 -11.26 -19.69 -4.14
C GLU A 110 -10.00 -18.98 -3.58
N LYS A 111 -9.12 -18.51 -4.47
CA LYS A 111 -7.87 -17.86 -4.09
C LYS A 111 -7.99 -16.35 -3.85
N TYR A 112 -8.83 -15.66 -4.63
CA TYR A 112 -8.78 -14.20 -4.80
C TYR A 112 -10.06 -13.43 -4.46
N GLU A 113 -11.20 -14.10 -4.24
CA GLU A 113 -12.51 -13.43 -4.00
C GLU A 113 -12.49 -12.41 -2.84
N ASN A 114 -11.71 -12.71 -1.80
CA ASN A 114 -11.57 -11.86 -0.62
C ASN A 114 -10.37 -10.93 -0.64
N ARG A 115 -9.61 -10.88 -1.76
CA ARG A 115 -8.42 -10.05 -1.87
C ARG A 115 -8.71 -8.74 -2.58
N TYR A 116 -8.17 -7.67 -2.03
CA TYR A 116 -8.12 -6.38 -2.70
C TYR A 116 -6.81 -6.23 -3.46
N PHE A 117 -6.89 -5.43 -4.51
CA PHE A 117 -5.78 -5.08 -5.36
C PHE A 117 -5.70 -3.57 -5.52
N VAL A 118 -4.48 -3.04 -5.61
CA VAL A 118 -4.28 -1.71 -6.17
C VAL A 118 -4.37 -1.84 -7.68
N VAL A 119 -5.38 -1.19 -8.25
CA VAL A 119 -5.66 -1.18 -9.68
C VAL A 119 -5.41 0.22 -10.21
N ILE A 120 -4.60 0.32 -11.27
CA ILE A 120 -4.31 1.56 -11.97
C ILE A 120 -4.76 1.40 -13.42
N PHE A 121 -5.60 2.32 -13.87
CA PHE A 121 -6.00 2.47 -15.25
C PHE A 121 -5.15 3.55 -15.89
N ARG A 122 -4.52 3.22 -17.02
CA ARG A 122 -3.78 4.17 -17.84
C ARG A 122 -4.38 4.26 -19.22
N GLU A 123 -4.36 5.45 -19.78
CA GLU A 123 -4.75 5.72 -21.17
C GLU A 123 -3.66 6.60 -21.77
N ASN A 124 -3.17 6.28 -22.96
CA ASN A 124 -2.12 7.06 -23.63
C ASN A 124 -0.90 7.34 -22.73
N SER A 125 -0.44 6.32 -21.98
CA SER A 125 0.64 6.41 -20.98
C SER A 125 0.38 7.30 -19.75
N LYS A 126 -0.78 7.97 -19.67
CA LYS A 126 -1.18 8.79 -18.53
C LYS A 126 -2.01 7.96 -17.55
N THR A 127 -1.74 8.11 -16.26
CA THR A 127 -2.60 7.53 -15.22
C THR A 127 -3.93 8.27 -15.18
N VAL A 128 -5.01 7.56 -15.48
CA VAL A 128 -6.39 8.06 -15.45
C VAL A 128 -6.97 7.89 -14.05
N LEU A 129 -6.88 6.67 -13.51
CA LEU A 129 -7.45 6.33 -12.21
C LEU A 129 -6.54 5.36 -11.46
N LYS A 130 -6.43 5.55 -10.14
CA LYS A 130 -5.82 4.60 -9.22
C LYS A 130 -6.81 4.33 -8.07
N ARG A 131 -7.21 3.08 -7.89
CA ARG A 131 -8.19 2.67 -6.89
C ARG A 131 -7.89 1.29 -6.31
N GLU A 132 -8.38 1.05 -5.10
CA GLU A 132 -8.35 -0.26 -4.47
C GLU A 132 -9.65 -1.00 -4.79
N LEU A 133 -9.54 -2.13 -5.50
CA LEU A 133 -10.68 -2.86 -6.04
C LEU A 133 -10.50 -4.37 -5.85
N LYS A 134 -11.61 -5.10 -5.71
CA LYS A 134 -11.61 -6.55 -5.89
C LYS A 134 -11.70 -6.88 -7.36
N ILE A 135 -11.01 -7.94 -7.77
CA ILE A 135 -11.05 -8.44 -9.14
C ILE A 135 -11.70 -9.81 -9.12
N LEU A 136 -12.84 -9.94 -9.81
CA LEU A 136 -13.59 -11.19 -9.89
C LEU A 136 -13.62 -11.73 -11.33
N PRO A 137 -13.35 -13.02 -11.54
CA PRO A 137 -13.50 -13.69 -12.82
C PRO A 137 -14.97 -13.93 -13.13
N VAL A 138 -15.43 -13.53 -14.33
CA VAL A 138 -16.76 -13.84 -14.85
C VAL A 138 -16.68 -14.29 -16.30
N TRP A 139 -17.07 -15.54 -16.55
CA TRP A 139 -17.01 -16.15 -17.88
C TRP A 139 -18.28 -15.90 -18.72
N VAL A 140 -19.43 -15.64 -18.09
CA VAL A 140 -20.70 -15.40 -18.79
C VAL A 140 -20.81 -13.92 -19.14
N LYS A 141 -20.86 -13.58 -20.44
CA LYS A 141 -21.12 -12.23 -21.00
C LYS A 141 -19.95 -11.23 -21.08
N THR A 142 -18.71 -11.64 -20.80
CA THR A 142 -17.55 -10.74 -20.90
C THR A 142 -16.58 -11.27 -21.95
N LYS A 143 -16.22 -10.46 -22.96
CA LYS A 143 -15.12 -10.85 -23.87
C LYS A 143 -13.78 -10.77 -23.13
N GLU A 144 -12.73 -11.38 -23.68
CA GLU A 144 -11.43 -11.47 -23.00
C GLU A 144 -10.81 -10.11 -22.65
N ASN A 145 -10.98 -9.10 -23.52
CA ASN A 145 -10.45 -7.76 -23.32
C ASN A 145 -11.44 -6.79 -22.65
N GLU A 146 -12.64 -7.28 -22.29
CA GLU A 146 -13.65 -6.45 -21.65
C GLU A 146 -13.55 -6.56 -20.13
N VAL A 147 -13.67 -5.41 -19.47
CA VAL A 147 -13.76 -5.31 -18.02
C VAL A 147 -15.05 -4.58 -17.67
N ARG A 148 -15.77 -5.09 -16.67
CA ARG A 148 -16.92 -4.42 -16.09
C ARG A 148 -16.50 -3.81 -14.76
N ALA A 149 -16.84 -2.56 -14.52
CA ALA A 149 -16.51 -1.86 -13.28
C ALA A 149 -17.77 -1.42 -12.53
N ASP A 150 -17.63 -1.18 -11.23
CA ASP A 150 -18.66 -0.53 -10.42
C ASP A 150 -18.96 0.89 -10.90
N GLY A 151 -20.13 1.43 -10.52
CA GLY A 151 -20.59 2.75 -10.97
C GLY A 151 -19.67 3.90 -10.61
N GLU A 152 -19.03 3.86 -9.45
CA GLU A 152 -18.14 4.92 -9.03
C GLU A 152 -16.82 4.87 -9.82
N THR A 153 -16.26 3.67 -10.01
CA THR A 153 -15.07 3.45 -10.85
C THR A 153 -15.34 3.86 -12.29
N ALA A 154 -16.48 3.48 -12.87
CA ALA A 154 -16.85 3.86 -14.23
C ALA A 154 -16.96 5.39 -14.38
N ARG A 155 -17.64 6.07 -13.45
CA ARG A 155 -17.77 7.53 -13.45
C ARG A 155 -16.41 8.24 -13.34
N LEU A 156 -15.54 7.77 -12.46
CA LEU A 156 -14.20 8.33 -12.30
C LEU A 156 -13.32 8.11 -13.54
N LEU A 157 -13.48 6.97 -14.21
CA LEU A 157 -12.81 6.70 -15.47
C LEU A 157 -13.28 7.65 -16.57
N LYS A 158 -14.61 7.85 -16.73
CA LYS A 158 -15.16 8.83 -17.68
C LYS A 158 -14.60 10.23 -17.46
N LYS A 159 -14.60 10.68 -16.20
CA LYS A 159 -14.04 11.98 -15.83
C LYS A 159 -12.56 12.16 -16.18
N GLY A 160 -11.79 11.08 -16.12
CA GLY A 160 -10.35 11.11 -16.41
C GLY A 160 -9.98 10.70 -17.84
N SER A 161 -10.93 10.16 -18.60
CA SER A 161 -10.77 9.66 -19.97
C SER A 161 -10.40 10.80 -20.91
N ALA A 162 -9.63 10.48 -21.94
CA ALA A 162 -9.33 11.41 -23.03
C ALA A 162 -10.49 11.57 -24.02
N SER A 163 -11.52 10.72 -23.94
CA SER A 163 -12.66 10.73 -24.85
C SER A 163 -13.59 11.92 -24.60
N LEU A 164 -13.92 12.66 -25.67
CA LEU A 164 -14.90 13.75 -25.66
C LEU A 164 -16.36 13.25 -25.56
N ARG A 165 -16.59 11.94 -25.71
CA ARG A 165 -17.91 11.32 -25.61
C ARG A 165 -18.25 10.89 -24.19
N ASP A 166 -17.24 10.80 -23.33
CA ASP A 166 -17.43 10.45 -21.93
C ASP A 166 -17.88 11.68 -21.14
N ASP A 167 -19.17 11.73 -20.84
CA ASP A 167 -19.74 12.68 -19.89
C ASP A 167 -19.64 12.09 -18.46
N ASP A 168 -19.17 12.88 -17.49
CA ASP A 168 -18.95 12.45 -16.10
C ASP A 168 -20.24 12.37 -15.26
N THR A 169 -21.38 12.62 -15.90
CA THR A 169 -22.72 12.64 -15.28
C THR A 169 -23.49 11.32 -15.38
N ASP A 170 -23.18 10.43 -16.34
CA ASP A 170 -23.99 9.23 -16.58
C ASP A 170 -23.21 7.91 -16.42
N SER A 171 -23.74 6.99 -15.61
CA SER A 171 -23.23 5.62 -15.44
C SER A 171 -23.94 4.57 -16.31
N SER A 172 -24.96 4.99 -17.08
CA SER A 172 -25.81 4.11 -17.89
C SER A 172 -25.08 3.50 -19.09
N HIS A 173 -24.04 4.18 -19.60
CA HIS A 173 -23.19 3.73 -20.70
C HIS A 173 -21.79 3.33 -20.21
N GLY A 174 -21.11 2.47 -20.98
CA GLY A 174 -19.69 2.14 -20.77
C GLY A 174 -18.78 3.36 -20.89
N VAL A 175 -17.48 3.15 -20.68
CA VAL A 175 -16.44 4.18 -20.84
C VAL A 175 -15.85 4.06 -22.24
N ASP A 176 -15.87 5.14 -23.01
CA ASP A 176 -15.28 5.20 -24.34
C ASP A 176 -13.76 5.36 -24.22
N GLY A 177 -13.02 4.28 -24.45
CA GLY A 177 -11.56 4.32 -24.41
C GLY A 177 -10.93 2.93 -24.36
N VAL A 178 -9.62 2.91 -24.58
CA VAL A 178 -8.80 1.71 -24.44
C VAL A 178 -7.78 1.97 -23.35
N PHE A 179 -7.84 1.18 -22.28
CA PHE A 179 -7.01 1.37 -21.11
C PHE A 179 -5.99 0.25 -20.97
N ASP A 180 -4.85 0.58 -20.38
CA ASP A 180 -3.93 -0.39 -19.83
C ASP A 180 -4.23 -0.56 -18.34
N LEU A 181 -4.38 -1.80 -17.91
CA LEU A 181 -4.66 -2.16 -16.53
C LEU A 181 -3.38 -2.63 -15.84
N PHE A 182 -3.05 -1.98 -14.73
CA PHE A 182 -1.92 -2.33 -13.88
C PHE A 182 -2.46 -2.78 -12.53
N VAL A 183 -2.13 -4.00 -12.12
CA VAL A 183 -2.68 -4.62 -10.91
C VAL A 183 -1.57 -5.12 -10.01
N ARG A 184 -1.74 -4.91 -8.71
CA ARG A 184 -0.87 -5.49 -7.68
C ARG A 184 -1.71 -5.84 -6.46
N PRO A 185 -1.50 -7.02 -5.83
CA PRO A 185 -2.13 -7.34 -4.55
C PRO A 185 -1.82 -6.29 -3.49
N ILE A 186 -2.78 -6.00 -2.62
CA ILE A 186 -2.55 -5.16 -1.44
C ILE A 186 -1.47 -5.78 -0.55
N ARG A 187 -0.59 -4.93 -0.02
CA ARG A 187 0.50 -5.30 0.87
C ARG A 187 0.34 -4.62 2.23
N TRP A 188 1.10 -5.10 3.20
CA TRP A 188 1.00 -4.63 4.57
C TRP A 188 1.36 -3.14 4.76
N TRP A 189 2.09 -2.55 3.81
CA TRP A 189 2.45 -1.13 3.85
C TRP A 189 1.47 -0.20 3.13
N ASP A 190 0.40 -0.73 2.51
CA ASP A 190 -0.63 0.10 1.90
C ASP A 190 -1.55 0.69 2.97
N VAL A 191 -1.04 1.66 3.76
CA VAL A 191 -1.71 2.26 4.94
C VAL A 191 -3.15 2.69 4.62
N ARG A 192 -3.38 3.24 3.43
CA ARG A 192 -4.71 3.62 2.94
C ARG A 192 -5.70 2.45 3.01
N HIS A 193 -5.30 1.27 2.56
CA HIS A 193 -6.16 0.09 2.58
C HIS A 193 -6.64 -0.27 3.98
N TRP A 194 -5.75 -0.22 4.95
CA TRP A 194 -6.09 -0.53 6.34
C TRP A 194 -7.12 0.44 6.93
N LEU A 195 -7.15 1.68 6.45
CA LEU A 195 -8.09 2.71 6.89
C LEU A 195 -9.47 2.55 6.21
N PHE A 196 -9.50 2.26 4.91
CA PHE A 196 -10.74 2.21 4.12
C PHE A 196 -11.39 0.80 4.06
N HIS A 197 -10.59 -0.24 4.22
CA HIS A 197 -11.02 -1.65 4.21
C HIS A 197 -10.42 -2.41 5.40
N PRO A 198 -10.71 -2.02 6.65
CA PRO A 198 -9.96 -2.55 7.76
C PRO A 198 -10.30 -4.03 7.98
N ASN A 199 -9.30 -4.90 7.90
CA ASN A 199 -9.42 -6.28 8.34
C ASN A 199 -9.81 -6.32 9.83
N ARG A 200 -10.52 -7.39 10.25
CA ARG A 200 -11.00 -7.53 11.64
C ARG A 200 -9.88 -7.31 12.66
N GLU A 201 -8.70 -7.86 12.40
CA GLU A 201 -7.52 -7.75 13.26
C GLU A 201 -7.02 -6.31 13.40
N VAL A 202 -7.08 -5.51 12.33
CA VAL A 202 -6.67 -4.09 12.39
C VAL A 202 -7.75 -3.20 12.96
N LYS A 203 -9.05 -3.53 12.79
CA LYS A 203 -10.11 -2.89 13.58
C LYS A 203 -9.86 -3.11 15.07
N VAL A 204 -9.49 -4.32 15.46
CA VAL A 204 -9.16 -4.64 16.86
C VAL A 204 -7.89 -3.92 17.28
N GLY A 205 -6.82 -3.96 16.49
CA GLY A 205 -5.55 -3.27 16.81
C GLY A 205 -5.70 -1.76 16.95
N VAL A 206 -6.42 -1.10 16.04
CA VAL A 206 -6.72 0.34 16.13
C VAL A 206 -7.61 0.64 17.32
N ARG A 207 -8.64 -0.17 17.60
CA ARG A 207 -9.50 0.02 18.78
C ARG A 207 -8.71 -0.15 20.08
N VAL A 208 -7.88 -1.18 20.19
CA VAL A 208 -7.04 -1.44 21.36
C VAL A 208 -6.01 -0.34 21.52
N ALA A 209 -5.32 0.07 20.45
CA ALA A 209 -4.38 1.19 20.48
C ALA A 209 -5.09 2.48 20.92
N PHE A 210 -6.23 2.81 20.33
CA PHE A 210 -7.02 3.99 20.72
C PHE A 210 -7.46 3.91 22.18
N PHE A 211 -7.85 2.73 22.67
CA PHE A 211 -8.26 2.53 24.06
C PHE A 211 -7.08 2.65 25.04
N ILE A 212 -5.91 2.10 24.69
CA ILE A 212 -4.68 2.20 25.48
C ILE A 212 -4.19 3.64 25.50
N THR A 213 -4.11 4.31 24.35
CA THR A 213 -3.71 5.72 24.26
C THR A 213 -4.73 6.62 24.98
N ALA A 214 -6.03 6.35 24.86
CA ALA A 214 -7.05 7.09 25.60
C ALA A 214 -6.92 6.86 27.11
N LEU A 215 -6.58 5.65 27.58
CA LEU A 215 -6.34 5.37 29.00
C LEU A 215 -5.07 6.05 29.51
N GLU A 216 -3.97 5.90 28.78
CA GLU A 216 -2.63 6.38 29.16
C GLU A 216 -2.57 7.92 29.19
N TYR A 217 -3.26 8.59 28.26
CA TYR A 217 -3.33 10.05 28.18
C TYR A 217 -4.66 10.64 28.69
N SER A 218 -5.54 9.82 29.28
CA SER A 218 -6.83 10.29 29.80
C SER A 218 -6.66 11.43 30.81
N SER A 219 -5.67 11.30 31.70
CA SER A 219 -5.36 12.28 32.73
C SER A 219 -4.97 13.63 32.14
N ASP A 220 -4.11 13.64 31.13
CA ASP A 220 -3.65 14.86 30.45
C ASP A 220 -4.75 15.49 29.60
N ILE A 221 -5.55 14.68 28.90
CA ILE A 221 -6.73 15.16 28.15
C ILE A 221 -7.73 15.82 29.10
N TRP A 222 -8.04 15.20 30.25
CA TRP A 222 -8.92 15.79 31.26
C TRP A 222 -8.33 17.06 31.89
N ARG A 223 -7.00 17.12 32.04
CA ARG A 223 -6.29 18.31 32.55
C ARG A 223 -6.40 19.47 31.58
N VAL A 224 -6.21 19.21 30.28
CA VAL A 224 -6.35 20.20 29.20
C VAL A 224 -7.79 20.66 29.06
N ILE A 225 -8.77 19.74 29.06
CA ILE A 225 -10.20 20.10 29.01
C ILE A 225 -10.59 20.95 30.22
N ARG A 226 -10.16 20.57 31.42
CA ARG A 226 -10.40 21.37 32.62
C ARG A 226 -9.76 22.75 32.50
N ALA A 227 -8.51 22.84 32.03
CA ALA A 227 -7.83 24.11 31.82
C ALA A 227 -8.54 25.01 30.80
N VAL A 228 -9.08 24.45 29.71
CA VAL A 228 -9.87 25.18 28.71
C VAL A 228 -11.22 25.63 29.28
N LEU A 229 -11.90 24.79 30.06
CA LEU A 229 -13.19 25.11 30.67
C LEU A 229 -13.08 26.10 31.84
N THR A 230 -11.91 26.18 32.50
CA THR A 230 -11.64 27.14 33.58
C THR A 230 -10.88 28.37 33.12
N ALA A 231 -10.51 28.47 31.84
CA ALA A 231 -9.88 29.66 31.31
C ALA A 231 -10.92 30.79 31.28
N PRO A 232 -10.63 31.96 31.89
CA PRO A 232 -11.51 33.11 31.75
C PRO A 232 -11.46 33.56 30.28
N PHE A 233 -12.64 33.66 29.66
CA PHE A 233 -12.81 34.30 28.35
C PHE A 233 -12.44 35.78 28.42
#